data_AF-A0A4R6SCX3-F1
#
_entry.id   AF-A0A4R6SCX3-F1
#
_cell.length_a   1.000
_cell.length_b   1.000
_cell.length_c   1.000
_cell.angle_alpha   90.00
_cell.angle_beta   90.00
_cell.angle_gamma   90.00
#
_symmetry.space_group_name_H-M   'P 1'
#
loop_
_entity.id
_entity.type
_entity.pdbx_description
1 polymer ?
#
loop_
_entity_poly.entity_id
_entity_poly.type
_entity_poly.pdbx_seq_one_letter_code
_entity_poly.pdbx_strand_id
1 'polypeptide(L)'
;MYRVFEALDELVTILEEARGVPMTSGCVVPRGDVLELLDEIRDALPGDLDDAQDVLDKKDELIGKAEHDAEATLSKAKSEAEHTIEQATAEAERTIAEAQAHAEKLVIEAQEHASRVVAEGQAEYDELVGRSRAEADRMIQAGREEYDRAVEEGRIEQARLVNQTEVVQAAHLESARVLDATAAEADQQRAECDAYVDNKLAEFEELLAHTLRTVGKGRTHLRGPRGAMPSPLVTNGVPQDQPFDYSAQ
;
A
#
# COMPACT_ATOMS: atom_id res chain seq x y z
N MET A 1 -101.10 35.15 -40.67
CA MET A 1 -100.76 36.03 -39.55
C MET A 1 -101.23 37.48 -39.73
N TYR A 2 -100.91 38.21 -40.81
CA TYR A 2 -101.30 39.64 -40.91
C TYR A 2 -102.82 39.88 -41.06
N ARG A 3 -103.54 38.94 -41.65
CA ARG A 3 -104.95 39.11 -42.03
C ARG A 3 -105.92 39.18 -40.84
N VAL A 4 -105.67 38.40 -39.78
CA VAL A 4 -106.48 38.42 -38.55
C VAL A 4 -106.27 39.71 -37.78
N PHE A 5 -105.01 40.16 -37.66
CA PHE A 5 -104.68 41.43 -37.00
C PHE A 5 -105.21 42.62 -37.80
N GLU A 6 -105.11 42.60 -39.14
CA GLU A 6 -105.70 43.62 -40.00
C GLU A 6 -107.23 43.70 -39.85
N ALA A 7 -107.94 42.57 -39.85
CA ALA A 7 -109.39 42.56 -39.66
C ALA A 7 -109.82 42.98 -38.24
N LEU A 8 -109.02 42.67 -37.21
CA LEU A 8 -109.22 43.16 -35.85
C LEU A 8 -109.00 44.68 -35.74
N ASP A 9 -107.94 45.20 -36.35
CA ASP A 9 -107.64 46.64 -36.35
C ASP A 9 -108.69 47.44 -37.12
N GLU A 10 -109.19 46.90 -38.24
CA GLU A 10 -110.28 47.50 -39.01
C GLU A 10 -111.60 47.48 -38.23
N LEU A 11 -111.89 46.37 -37.52
CA LEU A 11 -113.06 46.27 -36.65
C LEU A 11 -112.99 47.26 -35.48
N VAL A 12 -111.82 47.43 -34.86
CA VAL A 12 -111.58 48.43 -33.82
C VAL A 12 -111.79 49.84 -34.37
N THR A 13 -111.25 50.13 -35.56
CA THR A 13 -111.42 51.44 -36.22
C THR A 13 -112.90 51.77 -36.47
N ILE A 14 -113.67 50.80 -37.00
CA ILE A 14 -115.12 50.97 -37.22
C ILE A 14 -115.87 51.21 -35.90
N LEU A 15 -115.46 50.56 -34.81
CA LEU A 15 -116.05 50.74 -33.49
C LEU A 15 -115.69 52.09 -32.85
N GLU A 16 -114.48 52.60 -33.07
CA GLU A 16 -114.03 53.90 -32.57
C GLU A 16 -114.70 55.07 -33.31
N GLU A 17 -114.94 54.94 -34.61
CA GLU A 17 -115.62 55.97 -35.42
C GLU A 17 -117.16 55.88 -35.35
N ALA A 18 -117.70 54.86 -34.69
CA ALA A 18 -119.14 54.60 -34.63
C ALA A 18 -119.92 55.73 -33.94
N ARG A 19 -121.05 56.11 -34.54
CA ARG A 19 -121.87 57.22 -34.03
C ARG A 19 -122.69 56.79 -32.81
N GLY A 20 -122.48 57.43 -31.66
CA GLY A 20 -123.23 57.19 -30.42
C GLY A 20 -124.72 57.58 -30.50
N VAL A 21 -125.59 56.82 -29.84
CA VAL A 21 -127.04 57.09 -29.76
C VAL A 21 -127.36 57.91 -28.49
N PRO A 22 -128.04 59.07 -28.59
CA PRO A 22 -128.28 59.96 -27.46
C PRO A 22 -129.01 59.29 -26.29
N MET A 23 -128.61 59.63 -25.06
CA MET A 23 -129.17 59.09 -23.81
C MET A 23 -129.01 57.57 -23.62
N THR A 24 -128.10 56.92 -24.37
CA THR A 24 -127.74 55.50 -24.20
C THR A 24 -126.23 55.30 -24.31
N SER A 25 -125.72 54.16 -23.82
CA SER A 25 -124.31 53.74 -23.98
C SER A 25 -124.03 53.00 -25.29
N GLY A 26 -124.96 53.02 -26.25
CA GLY A 26 -124.84 52.29 -27.52
C GLY A 26 -124.28 53.15 -28.67
N CYS A 27 -123.56 52.51 -29.58
CA CYS A 27 -123.15 53.10 -30.86
C CYS A 27 -123.83 52.38 -32.04
N VAL A 28 -124.06 53.12 -33.13
CA VAL A 28 -124.59 52.57 -34.38
C VAL A 28 -123.40 52.20 -35.26
N VAL A 29 -123.28 50.90 -35.55
CA VAL A 29 -122.26 50.34 -36.45
C VAL A 29 -122.91 49.76 -37.70
N PRO A 30 -122.24 49.84 -38.87
CA PRO A 30 -122.66 49.11 -40.06
C PRO A 30 -122.53 47.60 -39.80
N ARG A 31 -123.66 46.97 -39.49
CA ARG A 31 -123.72 45.55 -39.11
C ARG A 31 -123.14 44.61 -40.17
N GLY A 32 -123.23 44.96 -41.47
CA GLY A 32 -122.69 44.16 -42.56
C GLY A 32 -121.17 44.05 -42.46
N ASP A 33 -120.50 45.20 -42.49
CA ASP A 33 -119.04 45.34 -42.44
C ASP A 33 -118.45 44.71 -41.17
N VAL A 34 -119.09 44.91 -40.00
CA VAL A 34 -118.67 44.28 -38.74
C VAL A 34 -118.78 42.75 -38.77
N LEU A 35 -119.85 42.20 -39.36
CA LEU A 35 -120.02 40.75 -39.47
C LEU A 35 -119.04 40.16 -40.50
N GLU A 36 -118.73 40.88 -41.57
CA GLU A 36 -117.74 40.46 -42.58
C GLU A 36 -116.34 40.36 -41.97
N LEU A 37 -115.91 41.37 -41.19
CA LEU A 37 -114.62 41.34 -40.48
C LEU A 37 -114.58 40.26 -39.41
N LEU A 38 -115.68 40.03 -38.67
CA LEU A 38 -115.77 38.93 -37.70
C LEU A 38 -115.73 37.55 -38.37
N ASP A 39 -116.34 37.40 -39.55
CA ASP A 39 -116.28 36.18 -40.34
C ASP A 39 -114.87 35.96 -40.92
N GLU A 40 -114.17 37.02 -41.37
CA GLU A 40 -112.77 36.94 -41.82
C GLU A 40 -111.83 36.54 -40.67
N ILE A 41 -112.00 37.11 -39.47
CA ILE A 41 -111.29 36.68 -38.26
C ILE A 41 -111.61 35.22 -37.93
N ARG A 42 -112.89 34.83 -37.96
CA ARG A 42 -113.32 33.46 -37.65
C ARG A 42 -112.73 32.43 -38.61
N ASP A 43 -112.60 32.79 -39.89
CA ASP A 43 -112.13 31.87 -40.91
C ASP A 43 -110.58 31.81 -40.97
N ALA A 44 -109.89 32.90 -40.63
CA ALA A 44 -108.42 32.98 -40.66
C ALA A 44 -107.73 32.59 -39.33
N LEU A 45 -108.35 32.85 -38.18
CA LEU A 45 -107.77 32.57 -36.84
C LEU A 45 -107.44 31.09 -36.61
N PRO A 46 -108.28 30.11 -36.99
CA PRO A 46 -107.97 28.70 -36.77
C PRO A 46 -106.71 28.26 -37.52
N GLY A 47 -106.49 28.76 -38.75
CA GLY A 47 -105.29 28.43 -39.53
C GLY A 47 -104.02 29.03 -38.93
N ASP A 48 -104.08 30.29 -38.50
CA ASP A 48 -102.94 30.93 -37.83
C ASP A 48 -102.60 30.27 -36.46
N LEU A 49 -103.60 29.72 -35.76
CA LEU A 49 -103.39 28.95 -34.53
C LEU A 49 -102.80 27.57 -34.80
N ASP A 50 -103.23 26.90 -35.87
CA ASP A 50 -102.68 25.61 -36.33
C ASP A 50 -101.20 25.77 -36.74
N ASP A 51 -100.87 26.79 -37.51
CA ASP A 51 -99.49 27.13 -37.88
C ASP A 51 -98.62 27.39 -36.63
N ALA A 52 -99.15 28.08 -35.62
CA ALA A 52 -98.44 28.32 -34.37
C ALA A 52 -98.24 27.03 -33.56
N GLN A 53 -99.23 26.14 -33.54
CA GLN A 53 -99.16 24.82 -32.92
C GLN A 53 -98.10 23.95 -33.61
N ASP A 54 -98.06 23.93 -34.94
CA ASP A 54 -97.05 23.22 -35.73
C ASP A 54 -95.62 23.68 -35.41
N VAL A 55 -95.42 24.99 -35.25
CA VAL A 55 -94.11 25.54 -34.85
C VAL A 55 -93.72 25.09 -33.43
N LEU A 56 -94.69 25.07 -32.49
CA LEU A 56 -94.43 24.59 -31.12
C LEU A 56 -94.09 23.10 -31.10
N ASP A 57 -94.84 22.28 -31.83
CA ASP A 57 -94.60 20.84 -31.94
C ASP A 57 -93.24 20.58 -32.60
N LYS A 58 -92.89 21.34 -33.64
CA LYS A 58 -91.57 21.24 -34.29
C LYS A 58 -90.44 21.65 -33.36
N LYS A 59 -90.64 22.70 -32.57
CA LYS A 59 -89.68 23.15 -31.56
C LYS A 59 -89.48 22.06 -30.50
N ASP A 60 -90.54 21.43 -30.02
CA ASP A 60 -90.46 20.34 -29.04
C ASP A 60 -89.74 19.10 -29.63
N GLU A 61 -90.02 18.74 -30.89
CA GLU A 61 -89.29 17.68 -31.60
C GLU A 61 -87.79 18.00 -31.72
N LEU A 62 -87.44 19.25 -32.09
CA LEU A 62 -86.05 19.69 -32.23
C LEU A 62 -85.31 19.68 -30.89
N ILE A 63 -85.94 20.15 -29.81
CA ILE A 63 -85.35 20.12 -28.47
C ILE A 63 -85.12 18.68 -28.04
N GLY A 64 -86.11 17.79 -28.20
CA GLY A 64 -85.96 16.39 -27.83
C GLY A 64 -84.84 15.67 -28.58
N LYS A 65 -84.68 15.95 -29.89
CA LYS A 65 -83.54 15.43 -30.68
C LYS A 65 -82.21 16.00 -30.21
N ALA A 66 -82.14 17.31 -29.98
CA ALA A 66 -80.91 17.96 -29.52
C ALA A 66 -80.48 17.45 -28.14
N GLU A 67 -81.42 17.24 -27.22
CA GLU A 67 -81.16 16.64 -25.90
C GLU A 67 -80.66 15.20 -26.03
N HIS A 68 -81.31 14.39 -26.86
CA HIS A 68 -80.89 13.01 -27.09
C HIS A 68 -79.49 12.92 -27.72
N ASP A 69 -79.22 13.71 -28.75
CA ASP A 69 -77.91 13.74 -29.43
C ASP A 69 -76.82 14.25 -28.47
N ALA A 70 -77.12 15.24 -27.64
CA ALA A 70 -76.21 15.74 -26.62
C ALA A 70 -75.90 14.67 -25.55
N GLU A 71 -76.91 13.97 -25.06
CA GLU A 71 -76.74 12.88 -24.08
C GLU A 71 -75.92 11.72 -24.66
N ALA A 72 -76.22 11.31 -25.90
CA ALA A 72 -75.45 10.29 -26.60
C ALA A 72 -73.98 10.69 -26.79
N THR A 73 -73.74 11.95 -27.17
CA THR A 73 -72.38 12.49 -27.33
C THR A 73 -71.64 12.53 -25.99
N LEU A 74 -72.30 12.98 -24.93
CA LEU A 74 -71.71 13.06 -23.59
C LEU A 74 -71.37 11.66 -23.05
N SER A 75 -72.28 10.70 -23.22
CA SER A 75 -72.05 9.30 -22.82
C SER A 75 -70.87 8.69 -23.56
N LYS A 76 -70.77 8.93 -24.88
CA LYS A 76 -69.65 8.45 -25.69
C LYS A 76 -68.33 9.08 -25.25
N ALA A 77 -68.30 10.40 -25.10
CA ALA A 77 -67.10 11.13 -24.66
C ALA A 77 -66.64 10.70 -23.26
N LYS A 78 -67.57 10.45 -22.33
CA LYS A 78 -67.25 9.91 -21.00
C LYS A 78 -66.62 8.53 -21.07
N SER A 79 -67.21 7.61 -21.84
CA SER A 79 -66.68 6.25 -22.00
C SER A 79 -65.29 6.25 -22.66
N GLU A 80 -65.08 7.11 -23.67
CA GLU A 80 -63.76 7.27 -24.31
C GLU A 80 -62.73 7.87 -23.34
N ALA A 81 -63.13 8.82 -22.50
CA ALA A 81 -62.27 9.42 -21.49
C ALA A 81 -61.87 8.39 -20.41
N GLU A 82 -62.84 7.63 -19.90
CA GLU A 82 -62.61 6.55 -18.93
C GLU A 82 -61.64 5.51 -19.49
N HIS A 83 -61.90 5.02 -20.71
CA HIS A 83 -61.02 4.06 -21.37
C HIS A 83 -59.60 4.61 -21.58
N THR A 84 -59.47 5.88 -21.97
CA THR A 84 -58.15 6.52 -22.15
C THR A 84 -57.39 6.60 -20.82
N ILE A 85 -58.07 6.95 -19.74
CA ILE A 85 -57.48 7.01 -18.39
C ILE A 85 -57.07 5.60 -17.93
N GLU A 86 -57.92 4.60 -18.11
CA GLU A 86 -57.61 3.20 -17.77
C GLU A 86 -56.39 2.69 -18.55
N GLN A 87 -56.31 2.95 -19.86
CA GLN A 87 -55.15 2.56 -20.65
C GLN A 87 -53.87 3.29 -20.22
N ALA A 88 -53.94 4.60 -20.02
CA ALA A 88 -52.78 5.40 -19.61
C ALA A 88 -52.27 5.00 -18.22
N THR A 89 -53.17 4.69 -17.28
CA THR A 89 -52.79 4.23 -15.94
C THR A 89 -52.17 2.84 -15.97
N ALA A 90 -52.75 1.90 -16.72
CA ALA A 90 -52.18 0.56 -16.89
C ALA A 90 -50.80 0.58 -17.57
N GLU A 91 -50.62 1.45 -18.58
CA GLU A 91 -49.33 1.63 -19.23
C GLU A 91 -48.29 2.24 -18.28
N ALA A 92 -48.66 3.27 -17.52
CA ALA A 92 -47.79 3.89 -16.53
C ALA A 92 -47.35 2.90 -15.44
N GLU A 93 -48.28 2.09 -14.90
CA GLU A 93 -47.98 1.04 -13.93
C GLU A 93 -47.00 0.01 -14.49
N ARG A 94 -47.21 -0.43 -15.73
CA ARG A 94 -46.29 -1.36 -16.41
C ARG A 94 -44.90 -0.75 -16.56
N THR A 95 -44.79 0.48 -17.04
CA THR A 95 -43.49 1.15 -17.20
C THR A 95 -42.76 1.33 -15.87
N ILE A 96 -43.49 1.68 -14.80
CA ILE A 96 -42.91 1.80 -13.45
C ILE A 96 -42.40 0.44 -12.98
N ALA A 97 -43.17 -0.64 -13.13
CA ALA A 97 -42.76 -1.98 -12.75
C ALA A 97 -41.52 -2.45 -13.52
N GLU A 98 -41.47 -2.21 -14.84
CA GLU A 98 -40.31 -2.52 -15.68
C GLU A 98 -39.08 -1.72 -15.26
N ALA A 99 -39.23 -0.41 -15.00
CA ALA A 99 -38.14 0.44 -14.56
C ALA A 99 -37.60 0.02 -13.18
N GLN A 100 -38.49 -0.36 -12.26
CA GLN A 100 -38.11 -0.87 -10.93
C GLN A 100 -37.35 -2.19 -11.04
N ALA A 101 -37.85 -3.15 -11.81
CA ALA A 101 -37.17 -4.43 -12.03
C ALA A 101 -35.79 -4.24 -12.70
N HIS A 102 -35.69 -3.29 -13.64
CA HIS A 102 -34.41 -2.97 -14.26
C HIS A 102 -33.43 -2.32 -13.27
N ALA A 103 -33.89 -1.39 -12.44
CA ALA A 103 -33.08 -0.76 -11.41
C ALA A 103 -32.58 -1.77 -10.36
N GLU A 104 -33.45 -2.68 -9.89
CA GLU A 104 -33.07 -3.76 -8.98
C GLU A 104 -31.98 -4.66 -9.59
N LYS A 105 -32.15 -5.04 -10.86
CA LYS A 105 -31.14 -5.83 -11.58
C LYS A 105 -29.80 -5.09 -11.67
N LEU A 106 -29.80 -3.81 -12.02
CA LEU A 106 -28.57 -3.01 -12.09
C LEU A 106 -27.87 -2.92 -10.72
N VAL A 107 -28.64 -2.76 -9.63
CA VAL A 107 -28.09 -2.73 -8.27
C VAL A 107 -27.44 -4.05 -7.91
N ILE A 108 -28.09 -5.18 -8.21
CA ILE A 108 -27.55 -6.53 -7.97
C ILE A 108 -26.26 -6.72 -8.77
N GLU A 109 -26.27 -6.43 -10.07
CA GLU A 109 -25.09 -6.55 -10.93
C GLU A 109 -23.93 -5.67 -10.45
N ALA A 110 -24.22 -4.42 -10.04
CA ALA A 110 -23.22 -3.52 -9.50
C ALA A 110 -22.64 -4.02 -8.17
N GLN A 111 -23.46 -4.58 -7.29
CA GLN A 111 -23.03 -5.16 -6.02
C GLN A 111 -22.17 -6.40 -6.23
N GLU A 112 -22.56 -7.30 -7.14
CA GLU A 112 -21.76 -8.47 -7.50
C GLU A 112 -20.42 -8.09 -8.11
N HIS A 113 -20.41 -7.09 -9.00
CA HIS A 113 -19.18 -6.56 -9.59
C HIS A 113 -18.28 -5.95 -8.52
N ALA A 114 -18.81 -5.11 -7.63
CA ALA A 114 -18.06 -4.52 -6.53
C ALA A 114 -17.47 -5.60 -5.60
N SER A 115 -18.27 -6.61 -5.24
CA SER A 115 -17.80 -7.73 -4.41
C SER A 115 -16.67 -8.50 -5.08
N ARG A 116 -16.74 -8.69 -6.40
CA ARG A 116 -15.72 -9.39 -7.18
C ARG A 116 -14.40 -8.63 -7.21
N VAL A 117 -14.46 -7.33 -7.51
CA VAL A 117 -13.27 -6.46 -7.54
C VAL A 117 -12.61 -6.39 -6.16
N VAL A 118 -13.40 -6.31 -5.07
CA VAL A 118 -12.85 -6.33 -3.71
C VAL A 118 -12.17 -7.66 -3.41
N ALA A 119 -12.80 -8.79 -3.75
CA ALA A 119 -12.22 -10.12 -3.52
C ALA A 119 -10.93 -10.33 -4.32
N GLU A 120 -10.90 -9.91 -5.59
CA GLU A 120 -9.71 -9.94 -6.44
C GLU A 120 -8.59 -9.07 -5.87
N GLY A 121 -8.89 -7.83 -5.49
CA GLY A 121 -7.90 -6.93 -4.88
C GLY A 121 -7.36 -7.45 -3.54
N GLN A 122 -8.19 -8.10 -2.73
CA GLN A 122 -7.75 -8.75 -1.49
C GLN A 122 -6.81 -9.92 -1.77
N ALA A 123 -7.13 -10.77 -2.75
CA ALA A 123 -6.28 -11.89 -3.13
C ALA A 123 -4.92 -11.43 -3.65
N GLU A 124 -4.90 -10.41 -4.52
CA GLU A 124 -3.64 -9.83 -5.02
C GLU A 124 -2.81 -9.20 -3.91
N TYR A 125 -3.46 -8.48 -2.97
CA TYR A 125 -2.82 -7.89 -1.81
C TYR A 125 -2.17 -8.96 -0.93
N ASP A 126 -2.90 -10.02 -0.59
CA ASP A 126 -2.41 -11.10 0.25
C ASP A 126 -1.24 -11.85 -0.41
N GLU A 127 -1.31 -12.06 -1.74
CA GLU A 127 -0.21 -12.66 -2.49
C GLU A 127 1.04 -11.76 -2.48
N LEU A 128 0.88 -10.46 -2.78
CA LEU A 128 1.99 -9.52 -2.82
C LEU A 128 2.66 -9.40 -1.44
N VAL A 129 1.87 -9.18 -0.39
CA VAL A 129 2.37 -9.08 0.99
C VAL A 129 3.00 -10.40 1.43
N GLY A 130 2.40 -11.53 1.08
CA GLY A 130 2.95 -12.85 1.36
C GLY A 130 4.33 -13.06 0.72
N ARG A 131 4.46 -12.73 -0.57
CA ARG A 131 5.74 -12.80 -1.30
C ARG A 131 6.79 -11.87 -0.71
N SER A 132 6.44 -10.61 -0.45
CA SER A 132 7.37 -9.62 0.11
C SER A 132 7.84 -10.00 1.51
N ARG A 133 6.94 -10.51 2.38
CA ARG A 133 7.33 -11.03 3.71
C ARG A 133 8.30 -12.20 3.59
N ALA A 134 7.98 -13.18 2.75
CA ALA A 134 8.86 -14.33 2.53
C ALA A 134 10.23 -13.93 1.96
N GLU A 135 10.27 -12.90 1.10
CA GLU A 135 11.52 -12.36 0.57
C GLU A 135 12.33 -11.62 1.65
N ALA A 136 11.68 -10.79 2.46
CA ALA A 136 12.32 -10.11 3.58
C ALA A 136 12.92 -11.11 4.57
N ASP A 137 12.18 -12.17 4.92
CA ASP A 137 12.67 -13.24 5.80
C ASP A 137 13.89 -13.95 5.21
N ARG A 138 13.87 -14.27 3.91
CA ARG A 138 15.03 -14.84 3.21
C ARG A 138 16.24 -13.92 3.25
N MET A 139 16.04 -12.62 3.03
CA MET A 139 17.12 -11.63 3.06
C MET A 139 17.73 -11.51 4.46
N ILE A 140 16.89 -11.45 5.50
CA ILE A 140 17.36 -11.43 6.90
C ILE A 140 18.15 -12.69 7.21
N GLN A 141 17.66 -13.86 6.81
CA GLN A 141 18.34 -15.13 7.07
C GLN A 141 19.69 -15.21 6.34
N ALA A 142 19.73 -14.87 5.06
CA ALA A 142 20.96 -14.81 4.28
C ALA A 142 21.97 -13.83 4.90
N GLY A 143 21.51 -12.65 5.32
CA GLY A 143 22.36 -11.66 5.98
C GLY A 143 22.92 -12.14 7.33
N ARG A 144 22.15 -12.91 8.11
CA ARG A 144 22.64 -13.54 9.36
C ARG A 144 23.72 -14.59 9.07
N GLU A 145 23.48 -15.46 8.10
CA GLU A 145 24.45 -16.50 7.72
C GLU A 145 25.74 -15.91 7.15
N GLU A 146 25.66 -14.81 6.40
CA GLU A 146 26.84 -14.08 5.94
C GLU A 146 27.56 -13.38 7.08
N TYR A 147 26.82 -12.74 8.00
CA TYR A 147 27.39 -12.12 9.19
C TYR A 147 28.15 -13.15 10.05
N ASP A 148 27.54 -14.30 10.33
CA ASP A 148 28.15 -15.35 11.15
C ASP A 148 29.43 -15.88 10.49
N ARG A 149 29.42 -16.08 9.17
CA ARG A 149 30.62 -16.47 8.41
C ARG A 149 31.72 -15.41 8.49
N ALA A 150 31.39 -14.15 8.27
CA ALA A 150 32.36 -13.05 8.32
C ALA A 150 32.98 -12.89 9.72
N VAL A 151 32.19 -13.07 10.79
CA VAL A 151 32.70 -13.06 12.17
C VAL A 151 33.66 -14.22 12.40
N GLU A 152 33.33 -15.42 11.93
CA GLU A 152 34.19 -16.59 12.11
C GLU A 152 35.50 -16.47 11.33
N GLU A 153 35.44 -16.05 10.06
CA GLU A 153 36.62 -15.74 9.26
C GLU A 153 37.49 -14.67 9.94
N GLY A 154 36.87 -13.62 10.47
CA GLY A 154 37.56 -12.57 11.23
C GLY A 154 38.26 -13.09 12.48
N ARG A 155 37.64 -14.02 13.23
CA ARG A 155 38.26 -14.65 14.40
C ARG A 155 39.45 -15.54 14.03
N ILE A 156 39.31 -16.33 12.97
CA ILE A 156 40.40 -17.17 12.46
C ILE A 156 41.60 -16.30 12.05
N GLU A 157 41.34 -15.21 11.31
CA GLU A 157 42.39 -14.30 10.87
C GLU A 157 43.02 -13.54 12.04
N GLN A 158 42.21 -13.09 13.01
CA GLN A 158 42.71 -12.48 14.24
C GLN A 158 43.67 -13.44 14.98
N ALA A 159 43.26 -14.70 15.17
CA ALA A 159 44.09 -15.71 15.82
C ALA A 159 45.40 -15.95 15.06
N ARG A 160 45.34 -15.99 13.72
CA ARG A 160 46.52 -16.10 12.85
C ARG A 160 47.50 -14.95 13.07
N LEU A 161 47.02 -13.71 13.09
CA LEU A 161 47.85 -12.51 13.29
C LEU A 161 48.45 -12.44 14.69
N VAL A 162 47.70 -12.81 15.74
CA VAL A 162 48.21 -12.88 17.11
C VAL A 162 49.34 -13.90 17.21
N ASN A 163 49.15 -15.11 16.67
CA ASN A 163 50.19 -16.14 16.68
C ASN A 163 51.46 -15.70 15.94
N GLN A 164 51.32 -15.06 14.77
CA GLN A 164 52.47 -14.50 14.04
C GLN A 164 53.21 -13.43 14.87
N THR A 165 52.48 -12.58 15.59
CA THR A 165 53.06 -11.54 16.45
C THR A 165 53.77 -12.14 17.66
N GLU A 166 53.20 -13.16 18.29
CA GLU A 166 53.81 -13.88 19.42
C GLU A 166 55.14 -14.54 19.03
N VAL A 167 55.21 -15.16 17.84
CA VAL A 167 56.44 -15.76 17.32
C VAL A 167 57.52 -14.70 17.12
N VAL A 168 57.16 -13.53 16.57
CA VAL A 168 58.10 -12.41 16.39
C VAL A 168 58.61 -11.90 17.74
N GLN A 169 57.73 -11.71 18.73
CA GLN A 169 58.14 -11.28 20.07
C GLN A 169 59.06 -12.32 20.75
N ALA A 170 58.72 -13.61 20.68
CA ALA A 170 59.54 -14.69 21.23
C ALA A 170 60.93 -14.76 20.56
N ALA A 171 60.99 -14.59 19.24
CA ALA A 171 62.26 -14.54 18.50
C ALA A 171 63.13 -13.34 18.92
N HIS A 172 62.53 -12.16 19.14
CA HIS A 172 63.26 -11.00 19.66
C HIS A 172 63.78 -11.22 21.08
N LEU A 173 62.99 -11.82 21.97
CA LEU A 173 63.42 -12.15 23.33
C LEU A 173 64.57 -13.16 23.34
N GLU A 174 64.49 -14.23 22.56
CA GLU A 174 65.56 -15.23 22.49
C GLU A 174 66.82 -14.65 21.84
N SER A 175 66.68 -13.82 20.80
CA SER A 175 67.81 -13.10 20.21
C SER A 175 68.54 -12.23 21.23
N ALA A 176 67.80 -11.45 22.04
CA ALA A 176 68.37 -10.67 23.12
C ALA A 176 69.10 -11.57 24.14
N ARG A 177 68.48 -12.69 24.55
CA ARG A 177 69.09 -13.65 25.48
C ARG A 177 70.38 -14.25 24.95
N VAL A 178 70.43 -14.62 23.66
CA VAL A 178 71.63 -15.15 23.00
C VAL A 178 72.71 -14.08 22.93
N LEU A 179 72.37 -12.85 22.56
CA LEU A 179 73.31 -11.74 22.54
C LEU A 179 73.93 -11.50 23.94
N ASP A 180 73.10 -11.47 25.00
CA ASP A 180 73.58 -11.33 26.37
C ASP A 180 74.49 -12.49 26.80
N ALA A 181 74.12 -13.73 26.46
CA ALA A 181 74.94 -14.90 26.76
C ALA A 181 76.29 -14.88 26.03
N THR A 182 76.29 -14.56 24.73
CA THR A 182 77.52 -14.44 23.93
C THR A 182 78.43 -13.30 24.40
N ALA A 183 77.85 -12.19 24.88
CA ALA A 183 78.62 -11.11 25.48
C ALA A 183 79.32 -11.59 26.77
N ALA A 184 78.60 -12.31 27.64
CA ALA A 184 79.16 -12.89 28.85
C ALA A 184 80.26 -13.93 28.55
N GLU A 185 80.05 -14.81 27.56
CA GLU A 185 81.04 -15.80 27.11
C GLU A 185 82.29 -15.13 26.51
N ALA A 186 82.11 -14.08 25.71
CA ALA A 186 83.23 -13.33 25.13
C ALA A 186 84.06 -12.64 26.22
N ASP A 187 83.42 -12.09 27.25
CA ASP A 187 84.11 -11.50 28.40
C ASP A 187 84.84 -12.57 29.23
N GLN A 188 84.24 -13.74 29.43
CA GLN A 188 84.91 -14.88 30.06
C GLN A 188 86.12 -15.35 29.24
N GLN A 189 85.97 -15.52 27.93
CA GLN A 189 87.06 -15.98 27.07
C GLN A 189 88.22 -14.97 27.04
N ARG A 190 87.93 -13.66 27.02
CA ARG A 190 88.96 -12.63 27.19
C ARG A 190 89.67 -12.77 28.52
N ALA A 191 88.94 -12.92 29.63
CA ALA A 191 89.53 -13.10 30.95
C ALA A 191 90.41 -14.37 31.03
N GLU A 192 89.97 -15.48 30.44
CA GLU A 192 90.75 -16.72 30.35
C GLU A 192 92.00 -16.57 29.48
N CYS A 193 91.90 -15.89 28.32
CA CYS A 193 93.04 -15.58 27.47
C CYS A 193 94.05 -14.70 28.19
N ASP A 194 93.60 -13.64 28.88
CA ASP A 194 94.45 -12.75 29.67
C ASP A 194 95.17 -13.54 30.77
N ALA A 195 94.44 -14.41 31.50
CA ALA A 195 95.02 -15.28 32.51
C ALA A 195 96.03 -16.29 31.93
N TYR A 196 95.75 -16.86 30.76
CA TYR A 196 96.66 -17.78 30.09
C TYR A 196 97.93 -17.09 29.62
N VAL A 197 97.82 -15.89 29.03
CA VAL A 197 98.96 -15.07 28.61
C VAL A 197 99.81 -14.71 29.83
N ASP A 198 99.19 -14.27 30.92
CA ASP A 198 99.88 -13.96 32.18
C ASP A 198 100.65 -15.17 32.72
N ASN A 199 100.00 -16.33 32.80
CA ASN A 199 100.66 -17.56 33.27
C ASN A 199 101.82 -17.99 32.34
N LYS A 200 101.66 -17.88 31.01
CA LYS A 200 102.77 -18.20 30.08
C LYS A 200 103.92 -17.21 30.18
N LEU A 201 103.64 -15.93 30.38
CA LEU A 201 104.68 -14.93 30.64
C LEU A 201 105.43 -15.24 31.94
N ALA A 202 104.72 -15.65 32.99
CA ALA A 202 105.33 -16.09 34.25
C ALA A 202 106.21 -17.35 34.08
N GLU A 203 105.75 -18.37 33.36
CA GLU A 203 106.55 -19.55 33.02
C GLU A 203 107.82 -19.18 32.22
N PHE A 204 107.69 -18.26 31.24
CA PHE A 204 108.83 -17.75 30.48
C PHE A 204 109.82 -16.98 31.36
N GLU A 205 109.32 -16.16 32.30
CA GLU A 205 110.14 -15.47 33.29
C GLU A 205 110.95 -16.46 34.13
N GLU A 206 110.32 -17.52 34.63
CA GLU A 206 110.98 -18.55 35.42
C GLU A 206 112.04 -19.30 34.59
N LEU A 207 111.73 -19.65 33.35
CA LEU A 207 112.65 -20.32 32.44
C LEU A 207 113.89 -19.46 32.15
N LEU A 208 113.70 -18.16 31.88
CA LEU A 208 114.80 -17.21 31.70
C LEU A 208 115.64 -17.06 32.98
N ALA A 209 115.00 -16.98 34.14
CA ALA A 209 115.68 -16.95 35.44
C ALA A 209 116.48 -18.24 35.71
N HIS A 210 115.97 -19.41 35.32
CA HIS A 210 116.68 -20.67 35.39
C HIS A 210 117.88 -20.70 34.43
N THR A 211 117.68 -20.26 33.18
CA THR A 211 118.73 -20.22 32.15
C THR A 211 119.86 -19.28 32.57
N LEU A 212 119.55 -18.10 33.11
CA LEU A 212 120.53 -17.17 33.69
C LEU A 212 121.34 -17.83 34.83
N ARG A 213 120.68 -18.59 35.72
CA ARG A 213 121.37 -19.35 36.79
C ARG A 213 122.29 -20.43 36.21
N THR A 214 121.87 -21.15 35.19
CA THR A 214 122.67 -22.20 34.53
C THR A 214 123.88 -21.62 33.80
N VAL A 215 123.73 -20.49 33.10
CA VAL A 215 124.85 -19.75 32.49
C VAL A 215 125.81 -19.23 33.58
N GLY A 216 125.28 -18.77 34.72
CA GLY A 216 126.09 -18.43 35.91
C GLY A 216 126.90 -19.61 36.44
N LYS A 217 126.31 -20.80 36.55
CA LYS A 217 127.03 -22.03 36.96
C LYS A 217 128.08 -22.45 35.94
N GLY A 218 127.78 -22.41 34.64
CA GLY A 218 128.73 -22.71 33.56
C GLY A 218 129.95 -21.77 33.54
N ARG A 219 129.74 -20.47 33.79
CA ARG A 219 130.83 -19.49 33.96
C ARG A 219 131.73 -19.79 35.16
N THR A 220 131.16 -20.37 36.22
CA THR A 220 131.90 -20.71 37.44
C THR A 220 132.72 -22.00 37.25
N HIS A 221 132.21 -22.97 36.48
CA HIS A 221 132.91 -24.21 36.13
C HIS A 221 134.10 -24.02 35.17
N LEU A 222 134.10 -22.99 34.33
CA LEU A 222 135.26 -22.62 33.49
C LEU A 222 136.38 -21.88 34.27
N ARG A 223 136.29 -21.80 35.61
CA ARG A 223 137.22 -21.03 36.46
C ARG A 223 137.86 -21.79 37.65
N GLY A 224 138.01 -23.13 37.65
CA GLY A 224 138.70 -23.84 38.76
C GLY A 224 139.55 -25.10 38.41
N PRO A 225 140.75 -25.37 39.03
CA PRO A 225 141.75 -26.36 38.58
C PRO A 225 141.96 -27.64 39.47
N ARG A 226 142.59 -28.68 38.86
CA ARG A 226 143.16 -30.01 39.29
C ARG A 226 143.24 -30.44 40.78
N GLY A 227 142.89 -31.74 41.06
CA GLY A 227 143.76 -32.70 41.81
C GLY A 227 143.21 -33.71 42.86
N ALA A 228 142.97 -34.98 42.45
CA ALA A 228 143.23 -36.33 43.06
C ALA A 228 142.69 -36.86 44.46
N MET A 229 141.89 -37.97 44.39
CA MET A 229 141.85 -39.32 45.11
C MET A 229 142.11 -39.48 46.64
N PRO A 230 141.82 -40.63 47.36
CA PRO A 230 141.21 -41.97 47.04
C PRO A 230 140.21 -42.59 48.10
N SER A 231 139.82 -43.88 47.90
CA SER A 231 138.86 -44.81 48.61
C SER A 231 139.60 -45.90 49.49
N PRO A 232 139.00 -46.81 50.33
CA PRO A 232 138.20 -48.03 49.91
C PRO A 232 137.18 -48.73 50.90
N LEU A 233 136.28 -49.59 50.34
CA LEU A 233 135.69 -50.95 50.73
C LEU A 233 135.45 -51.36 52.23
N VAL A 234 134.42 -52.08 52.75
CA VAL A 234 133.39 -53.09 52.30
C VAL A 234 132.19 -53.16 53.31
N THR A 235 131.07 -53.75 52.84
CA THR A 235 130.03 -54.58 53.50
C THR A 235 128.70 -53.96 53.96
N ASN A 236 127.65 -54.41 53.27
CA ASN A 236 126.28 -53.91 53.20
C ASN A 236 125.35 -54.44 54.32
N GLY A 237 124.46 -53.57 54.78
CA GLY A 237 123.23 -53.89 55.51
C GLY A 237 122.15 -52.84 55.25
N VAL A 238 121.08 -53.24 54.53
CA VAL A 238 119.61 -53.00 54.68
C VAL A 238 119.16 -51.60 55.19
N PRO A 239 118.23 -50.87 54.53
CA PRO A 239 116.84 -51.32 54.28
C PRO A 239 116.16 -50.92 52.94
N GLN A 240 115.33 -51.83 52.43
CA GLN A 240 114.23 -51.65 51.45
C GLN A 240 112.93 -51.94 52.22
N ASP A 241 111.72 -51.49 51.90
CA ASP A 241 111.04 -50.74 50.84
C ASP A 241 109.62 -50.53 51.43
N GLN A 242 108.72 -49.60 51.09
CA GLN A 242 108.55 -48.61 50.02
C GLN A 242 107.35 -47.71 50.47
N PRO A 243 107.28 -46.44 50.05
CA PRO A 243 106.08 -45.61 50.18
C PRO A 243 105.42 -45.23 48.83
N PHE A 244 104.08 -45.10 48.86
CA PHE A 244 103.17 -44.16 48.14
C PHE A 244 103.14 -44.18 46.60
N ASP A 245 102.02 -44.45 45.91
CA ASP A 245 100.67 -43.84 45.86
C ASP A 245 100.63 -42.37 45.40
N TYR A 246 100.19 -42.18 44.15
CA TYR A 246 99.47 -41.01 43.67
C TYR A 246 98.46 -41.45 42.60
N SER A 247 97.20 -41.48 43.04
CA SER A 247 96.02 -41.04 42.30
C SER A 247 96.24 -39.75 41.50
N ALA A 248 95.78 -39.74 40.25
CA ALA A 248 94.89 -38.71 39.70
C ALA A 248 94.50 -39.05 38.25
N GLN A 249 93.22 -39.37 38.06
CA GLN A 249 92.40 -38.90 36.94
C GLN A 249 90.96 -38.76 37.44
#